data_AF-A0A838VXI9-F1
#
_entry.id   AF-A0A838VXI9-F1
#
_cell.length_a   1.000
_cell.length_b   1.000
_cell.length_c   1.000
_cell.angle_alpha   90.00
_cell.angle_beta   90.00
_cell.angle_gamma   90.00
#
_symmetry.space_group_name_H-M   'P 1'
#
loop_
_entity.id
_entity.type
_entity.pdbx_description
1 polymer ?
#
loop_
_entity_poly.entity_id
_entity_poly.type
_entity_poly.pdbx_seq_one_letter_code
_entity_poly.pdbx_strand_id
1 'polypeptide(L)' 'MNKPDFATMTRSEFRQYILEHREDDEAVSIYVERFQDPNAKVYPPTTGLNDPDVATALRERLEQRRNQA' A
#
# COMPACT_ATOMS: atom_id res chain seq x y z
N MET A 1 10.86 -22.89 -4.16
CA MET A 1 9.70 -22.95 -3.23
C MET A 1 8.46 -22.63 -4.05
N ASN A 2 7.36 -23.34 -3.83
CA ASN A 2 6.08 -23.01 -4.47
C ASN A 2 5.51 -21.75 -3.82
N LYS A 3 5.24 -20.72 -4.63
CA LYS A 3 4.53 -19.53 -4.15
C LYS A 3 3.06 -19.87 -3.89
N PRO A 4 2.41 -19.23 -2.89
CA PRO A 4 0.97 -19.36 -2.70
C PRO A 4 0.18 -18.84 -3.90
N ASP A 5 -1.07 -19.26 -4.03
CA ASP A 5 -2.01 -18.63 -4.97
C ASP A 5 -2.55 -17.32 -4.39
N PHE A 6 -1.88 -16.22 -4.73
CA PHE A 6 -2.23 -14.87 -4.28
C PHE A 6 -3.63 -14.42 -4.66
N ALA A 7 -4.26 -15.00 -5.68
CA ALA A 7 -5.61 -14.64 -6.11
C ALA A 7 -6.67 -15.08 -5.09
N THR A 8 -6.40 -16.16 -4.36
CA THR A 8 -7.34 -16.73 -3.38
C THR A 8 -7.24 -16.10 -1.99
N MET A 9 -6.12 -15.44 -1.68
CA MET A 9 -5.89 -14.85 -0.36
C MET A 9 -6.77 -13.62 -0.13
N THR A 10 -7.26 -13.48 1.10
CA THR A 10 -7.85 -12.21 1.57
C THR A 10 -6.77 -11.13 1.68
N ARG A 11 -7.18 -9.86 1.72
CA ARG A 11 -6.24 -8.73 1.88
C ARG A 11 -5.38 -8.87 3.14
N SER A 12 -5.95 -9.36 4.24
CA SER A 12 -5.23 -9.53 5.52
C SER A 12 -4.17 -10.62 5.44
N GLU A 13 -4.50 -11.78 4.87
CA GLU A 13 -3.57 -12.90 4.70
C GLU A 13 -2.43 -12.53 3.74
N PHE A 14 -2.75 -11.89 2.62
CA PHE A 14 -1.75 -11.48 1.65
C PHE A 14 -0.83 -10.39 2.23
N ARG A 15 -1.38 -9.46 3.02
CA ARG A 15 -0.56 -8.48 3.76
C ARG A 15 0.41 -9.16 4.72
N GLN A 16 -0.05 -10.17 5.46
CA GLN A 16 0.81 -10.93 6.38
C GLN A 16 1.95 -11.61 5.61
N TYR A 17 1.63 -12.26 4.49
CA TYR A 17 2.64 -12.89 3.63
C TYR A 17 3.74 -11.91 3.18
N ILE A 18 3.37 -10.71 2.71
CA ILE A 18 4.34 -9.69 2.29
C ILE A 18 5.23 -9.22 3.44
N LEU A 19 4.67 -9.10 4.65
CA LEU A 19 5.45 -8.68 5.81
C LEU A 19 6.51 -9.73 6.22
N GLU A 20 6.23 -11.00 5.96
CA GLU A 20 7.13 -12.14 6.18
C GLU A 20 8.12 -12.34 5.02
N HIS A 21 7.74 -11.95 3.80
CA HIS A 21 8.49 -12.14 2.56
C HIS A 21 8.78 -10.80 1.87
N ARG A 22 9.46 -9.90 2.58
CA ARG A 22 9.67 -8.52 2.13
C ARG A 22 10.48 -8.36 0.84
N GLU A 23 11.23 -9.41 0.45
CA GLU A 23 12.05 -9.45 -0.76
C GLU A 23 11.30 -10.06 -1.97
N ASP A 24 10.05 -10.52 -1.80
CA ASP A 24 9.24 -11.03 -2.91
C ASP A 24 8.56 -9.86 -3.64
N ASP A 25 9.32 -9.23 -4.54
CA ASP A 25 8.87 -8.08 -5.34
C ASP A 25 7.61 -8.40 -6.18
N GLU A 26 7.47 -9.65 -6.63
CA GLU A 26 6.28 -10.10 -7.37
C GLU A 26 5.03 -10.08 -6.46
N ALA A 27 5.15 -10.61 -5.25
CA ALA A 27 4.07 -10.58 -4.27
C ALA A 27 3.65 -9.13 -3.93
N VAL A 28 4.63 -8.23 -3.79
CA VAL A 28 4.36 -6.81 -3.56
C VAL A 28 3.63 -6.17 -4.75
N SER A 29 4.09 -6.42 -5.98
CA SER A 29 3.45 -5.90 -7.19
C SER A 29 1.99 -6.32 -7.31
N ILE A 30 1.72 -7.62 -7.15
CA ILE A 30 0.35 -8.17 -7.24
C ILE A 30 -0.55 -7.57 -6.15
N TYR A 31 -0.05 -7.41 -4.93
CA TYR A 31 -0.83 -6.83 -3.84
C TYR A 31 -1.18 -5.36 -4.10
N VAL A 32 -0.23 -4.57 -4.61
CA VAL A 32 -0.48 -3.17 -4.98
C VAL A 32 -1.52 -3.11 -6.10
N GLU A 33 -1.35 -3.87 -7.18
CA GLU A 33 -2.30 -3.88 -8.30
C GLU A 33 -3.72 -4.28 -7.87
N ARG A 34 -3.85 -5.28 -7.00
CA ARG A 34 -5.14 -5.82 -6.58
C ARG A 34 -5.89 -4.93 -5.59
N PHE A 35 -5.17 -4.24 -4.69
CA PHE A 35 -5.78 -3.52 -3.57
C PHE A 35 -5.53 -2.01 -3.57
N GLN A 36 -4.86 -1.47 -4.59
CA GLN A 36 -4.77 -0.03 -4.76
C GLN A 36 -6.17 0.56 -4.98
N ASP A 37 -6.37 1.74 -4.38
CA ASP A 37 -7.53 2.57 -4.74
C ASP A 37 -7.21 3.21 -6.10
N PRO A 38 -8.07 3.03 -7.13
CA PRO A 38 -7.84 3.60 -8.45
C PRO A 38 -7.78 5.14 -8.45
N ASN A 39 -8.31 5.80 -7.41
CA ASN A 39 -8.24 7.25 -7.26
C ASN A 39 -7.09 7.70 -6.34
N ALA A 40 -6.27 6.78 -5.83
CA ALA A 40 -5.14 7.14 -4.99
C ALA A 40 -4.11 7.95 -5.79
N LYS A 41 -3.68 9.08 -5.22
CA LYS A 41 -2.55 9.84 -5.74
C LYS A 41 -1.26 9.06 -5.46
N VAL A 42 -0.57 8.67 -6.53
CA VAL A 42 0.73 7.96 -6.47
C VAL A 42 1.85 8.99 -6.61
N TYR A 43 2.82 8.93 -5.70
CA TYR A 43 3.99 9.79 -5.71
C TYR A 43 5.24 8.99 -6.10
N PRO A 44 6.14 9.54 -6.92
CA PRO A 44 7.41 8.90 -7.24
C PRO A 44 8.25 8.64 -5.99
N PRO A 45 9.09 7.58 -5.97
CA PRO A 45 10.01 7.33 -4.87
C PRO A 45 11.00 8.47 -4.58
N THR A 46 11.28 9.31 -5.59
CA THR A 46 12.12 10.51 -5.45
C THR A 46 11.43 11.62 -4.67
N THR A 47 10.10 11.59 -4.58
CA THR A 47 9.29 12.53 -3.81
C THR A 47 9.18 12.02 -2.37
N GLY A 48 10.08 12.50 -1.51
CA GLY A 48 10.10 12.12 -0.09
C GLY A 48 8.91 12.68 0.71
N LEU A 49 8.77 12.24 1.96
CA LEU A 49 7.69 12.68 2.85
C LEU A 49 7.73 14.19 3.19
N ASN A 50 8.87 14.84 2.99
CA ASN A 50 9.04 16.28 3.21
C ASN A 50 8.59 17.13 2.01
N ASP A 51 8.22 16.49 0.90
CA ASP A 51 7.64 17.20 -0.23
C ASP A 51 6.33 17.89 0.21
N PRO A 52 6.14 19.19 -0.13
CA PRO A 52 4.96 19.93 0.29
C PRO A 52 3.62 19.27 -0.08
N ASP A 53 3.54 18.65 -1.26
CA ASP A 53 2.31 18.02 -1.74
C ASP A 53 2.06 16.69 -1.01
N VAL A 54 3.11 15.92 -0.73
CA VAL A 54 3.01 14.68 0.06
C VAL A 54 2.62 15.00 1.51
N ALA A 55 3.27 15.99 2.12
CA ALA A 55 2.99 16.39 3.48
C ALA A 55 1.54 16.90 3.64
N THR A 56 1.04 17.65 2.66
CA THR A 56 -0.35 18.14 2.65
C THR A 56 -1.34 16.98 2.54
N ALA A 57 -1.15 16.08 1.57
CA ALA A 57 -2.02 14.92 1.40
C ALA A 57 -2.02 14.00 2.65
N LEU A 58 -0.87 13.83 3.30
CA LEU A 58 -0.78 13.06 4.55
C LEU A 58 -1.58 13.71 5.69
N ARG A 59 -1.47 15.04 5.86
CA ARG A 59 -2.22 15.79 6.87
C ARG A 59 -3.72 15.66 6.66
N GLU A 60 -4.20 15.91 5.43
CA GLU A 60 -5.63 15.80 5.09
C GLU A 60 -6.19 14.41 5.40
N ARG A 61 -5.43 13.35 5.05
CA ARG A 61 -5.84 11.98 5.33
C ARG A 61 -5.90 11.66 6.83
N LEU A 62 -4.99 12.21 7.63
CA LEU A 62 -5.01 12.05 9.09
C LEU A 62 -6.20 12.78 9.72
N GLU A 63 -6.53 13.98 9.24
CA GLU A 63 -7.69 14.74 9.70
C GLU A 63 -9.01 14.06 9.36
N GLN A 64 -9.15 13.56 8.13
CA GLN A 64 -10.32 12.78 7.70
C GLN A 64 -10.52 11.57 8.61
N ARG A 65 -9.46 10.81 8.92
CA ARG A 65 -9.54 9.66 9.81
C ARG A 65 -9.93 10.04 11.24
N ARG A 66 -9.47 11.19 11.73
CA ARG A 66 -9.83 11.68 13.06
C ARG A 66 -11.30 12.07 13.14
N ASN A 67 -11.84 12.67 12.08
CA ASN A 67 -13.24 13.12 12.04
C ASN A 67 -14.24 11.98 11.76
N GLN A 68 -13.76 10.80 11.39
CA GLN A 68 -14.56 9.59 11.14
C GLN A 68 -14.61 8.64 12.36
N ALA A 69 -13.90 8.96 13.45
CA ALA A 69 -13.88 8.21 14.71
C ALA A 69 -14.73 8.92 15.76
#